data_AF-A0A183CYH4-F1
#
_entry.id   AF-A0A183CYH4-F1
#
_cell.length_a   1.000
_cell.length_b   1.000
_cell.length_c   1.000
_cell.angle_alpha   90.00
_cell.angle_beta   90.00
_cell.angle_gamma   90.00
#
_symmetry.space_group_name_H-M   'P 1'
#
loop_
_entity.id
_entity.type
_entity.pdbx_description
1 polymer ?
#
loop_
_entity_poly.entity_id
_entity_poly.type
_entity_poly.pdbx_seq_one_letter_code
_entity_poly.pdbx_strand_id
1 'polypeptide(L)'
;MSRILSCFYTVLIIRFAVQVDFEDEYRIPRDSRPGTVFGSVVAKSGTTVEYFTTNFNGETTSNAVQWADVDRRTGELRIIRNPKGRFANMEITMVSEGFTKTVTVSFLL
;
A
#
# COMPACT_ATOMS: atom_id res chain seq x y z
N MET A 1 -12.05 -51.33 -29.05
CA MET A 1 -12.18 -51.32 -27.58
C MET A 1 -10.80 -51.08 -26.98
N SER A 2 -10.44 -49.82 -26.69
CA SER A 2 -9.31 -49.49 -25.80
C SER A 2 -9.43 -48.04 -25.38
N ARG A 3 -9.66 -47.81 -24.08
CA ARG A 3 -9.74 -46.50 -23.44
C ARG A 3 -8.36 -46.15 -22.92
N ILE A 4 -7.74 -45.08 -23.41
CA ILE A 4 -6.58 -44.47 -22.76
C ILE A 4 -7.08 -43.22 -22.04
N LEU A 5 -7.28 -43.37 -20.73
CA LEU A 5 -7.53 -42.29 -19.80
C LEU A 5 -6.20 -41.56 -19.60
N SER A 6 -5.98 -40.43 -20.27
CA SER A 6 -4.88 -39.53 -19.93
C SER A 6 -5.39 -38.50 -18.94
N CYS A 7 -4.92 -38.62 -17.70
CA CYS A 7 -5.23 -37.75 -16.59
C CYS A 7 -4.61 -36.37 -16.88
N PHE A 8 -5.44 -35.39 -17.26
CA PHE A 8 -5.00 -34.00 -17.35
C PHE A 8 -4.77 -33.49 -15.93
N TYR A 9 -3.51 -33.42 -15.51
CA TYR A 9 -3.09 -32.60 -14.38
C TYR A 9 -3.35 -31.14 -14.74
N THR A 10 -4.55 -30.65 -14.46
CA THR A 10 -4.81 -29.21 -14.46
C THR A 10 -4.09 -28.63 -13.25
N VAL A 11 -2.84 -28.22 -13.45
CA VAL A 11 -2.16 -27.33 -12.51
C VAL A 11 -2.98 -26.04 -12.49
N LEU A 12 -3.82 -25.89 -11.47
CA LEU A 12 -4.55 -24.67 -11.20
C LEU A 12 -3.53 -23.62 -10.79
N ILE A 13 -2.99 -22.88 -11.77
CA ILE A 13 -2.24 -21.67 -11.50
C ILE A 13 -3.27 -20.65 -10.98
N ILE A 14 -3.43 -20.59 -9.65
CA ILE A 14 -4.16 -19.50 -9.00
C ILE A 14 -3.33 -18.24 -9.24
N ARG A 15 -3.62 -17.54 -10.34
CA ARG A 15 -3.13 -16.18 -10.55
C ARG A 15 -3.87 -15.30 -9.53
N PHE A 16 -3.23 -15.02 -8.41
CA PHE A 16 -3.71 -14.02 -7.45
C PHE A 16 -3.66 -12.65 -8.14
N ALA A 17 -4.75 -12.26 -8.80
CA ALA A 17 -4.92 -10.91 -9.28
C ALA A 17 -5.23 -10.02 -8.06
N VAL A 18 -4.20 -9.38 -7.50
CA VAL A 18 -4.35 -8.49 -6.36
C VAL A 18 -4.83 -7.13 -6.88
N GLN A 19 -6.09 -6.82 -6.57
CA GLN A 19 -6.62 -5.48 -6.75
C GLN A 19 -6.20 -4.61 -5.57
N VAL A 20 -5.66 -3.42 -5.86
CA VAL A 20 -5.32 -2.42 -4.84
C VAL A 20 -6.10 -1.16 -5.16
N ASP A 21 -6.89 -0.70 -4.20
CA ASP A 21 -7.72 0.49 -4.30
C ASP A 21 -7.09 1.58 -3.42
N PHE A 22 -6.76 2.73 -4.02
CA PHE A 22 -6.18 3.90 -3.34
C PHE A 22 -6.32 5.18 -4.18
N GLU A 23 -6.14 6.33 -3.53
CA GLU A 23 -5.96 7.62 -4.20
C GLU A 23 -4.46 7.91 -4.37
N ASP A 24 -4.06 8.29 -5.58
CA ASP A 24 -2.66 8.53 -5.92
C ASP A 24 -2.09 9.81 -5.27
N GLU A 25 -2.96 10.77 -4.95
CA GLU A 25 -2.59 12.06 -4.35
C GLU A 25 -3.61 12.50 -3.28
N TYR A 26 -3.14 12.87 -2.08
CA TYR A 26 -3.98 13.46 -1.04
C TYR A 26 -3.60 14.91 -0.77
N ARG A 27 -4.60 15.78 -0.64
CA ARG A 27 -4.43 17.15 -0.14
C ARG A 27 -4.59 17.16 1.38
N ILE A 28 -3.50 17.47 2.07
CA ILE A 28 -3.42 17.41 3.53
C ILE A 28 -3.34 18.84 4.08
N PRO A 29 -4.32 19.29 4.89
CA PRO A 29 -4.22 20.59 5.56
C PRO A 29 -2.97 20.67 6.46
N ARG A 30 -2.23 21.78 6.42
CA ARG A 30 -1.00 21.98 7.22
C ARG A 30 -1.22 21.92 8.73
N ASP A 31 -2.44 22.16 9.18
CA ASP A 31 -2.87 22.10 10.57
C ASP A 31 -3.39 20.70 10.99
N SER A 32 -3.30 19.70 10.10
CA SER A 32 -3.63 18.32 10.42
C SER A 32 -2.80 17.81 11.60
N ARG A 33 -3.49 17.18 12.55
CA ARG A 33 -2.92 16.77 13.83
C ARG A 33 -2.45 15.31 13.77
N PRO A 34 -1.44 14.93 14.59
CA PRO A 34 -1.12 13.53 14.79
C PRO A 34 -2.35 12.73 15.24
N GLY A 35 -2.54 11.55 14.66
CA GLY A 35 -3.71 10.69 14.84
C GLY A 35 -4.80 10.87 13.79
N THR A 36 -4.76 11.93 12.97
CA THR A 36 -5.72 12.11 11.88
C THR A 36 -5.56 11.02 10.82
N VAL A 37 -6.64 10.28 10.55
CA VAL A 37 -6.78 9.39 9.38
C VAL A 37 -7.23 10.24 8.20
N PHE A 38 -6.57 10.12 7.05
CA PHE A 38 -6.86 10.94 5.88
C PHE A 38 -7.09 10.14 4.59
N GLY A 39 -6.90 8.83 4.62
CA GLY A 39 -7.06 7.96 3.46
C GLY A 39 -6.80 6.51 3.79
N SER A 40 -6.78 5.66 2.76
CA SER A 40 -6.45 4.25 2.89
C SER A 40 -5.87 3.68 1.60
N VAL A 41 -4.99 2.68 1.74
CA VAL A 41 -4.58 1.80 0.66
C VAL A 41 -5.06 0.40 1.01
N VAL A 42 -5.97 -0.15 0.21
CA VAL A 42 -6.57 -1.47 0.51
C VAL A 42 -6.27 -2.45 -0.60
N ALA A 43 -5.58 -3.53 -0.26
CA ALA A 43 -5.37 -4.67 -1.16
C ALA A 43 -6.39 -5.78 -0.88
N LYS A 44 -7.02 -6.29 -1.94
CA LYS A 44 -7.91 -7.45 -1.87
C LYS A 44 -7.11 -8.71 -2.18
N SER A 45 -7.02 -9.59 -1.19
CA SER A 45 -6.30 -10.87 -1.24
C SER A 45 -7.14 -11.98 -0.63
N GLY A 46 -6.85 -13.23 -1.01
CA GLY A 46 -7.41 -14.42 -0.35
C GLY A 46 -6.78 -14.71 1.02
N THR A 47 -5.71 -14.00 1.38
CA THR A 47 -4.99 -14.13 2.65
C THR A 47 -4.83 -12.77 3.33
N THR A 48 -4.30 -12.76 4.56
CA THR A 48 -4.10 -11.51 5.32
C THR A 48 -3.02 -10.67 4.66
N VAL A 49 -3.32 -9.38 4.43
CA VAL A 49 -2.36 -8.40 3.90
C VAL A 49 -1.81 -7.56 5.05
N GLU A 50 -0.49 -7.38 5.06
CA GLU A 50 0.19 -6.41 5.92
C GLU A 50 0.74 -5.25 5.09
N TYR A 51 0.70 -4.05 5.66
CA TYR A 51 1.10 -2.80 5.00
C TYR A 51 2.33 -2.21 5.70
N PHE A 52 3.28 -1.72 4.92
CA PHE A 52 4.51 -1.12 5.42
C PHE A 52 4.86 0.13 4.63
N THR A 53 5.15 1.23 5.31
CA THR A 53 5.87 2.33 4.69
C THR A 53 7.32 1.92 4.47
N THR A 54 7.73 1.80 3.21
CA THR A 54 9.09 1.38 2.84
C THR A 54 9.98 2.55 2.44
N ASN A 55 9.38 3.67 2.04
CA ASN A 55 10.09 4.90 1.71
C ASN A 55 9.23 6.11 2.03
N PHE A 56 9.87 7.20 2.45
CA PHE A 56 9.21 8.49 2.64
C PHE A 56 10.14 9.62 2.19
N ASN A 57 9.78 10.30 1.11
CA ASN A 57 10.58 11.35 0.50
C ASN A 57 9.82 12.68 0.50
N GLY A 58 10.55 13.79 0.58
CA GLY A 58 10.00 15.13 0.55
C GLY A 58 10.72 16.04 -0.44
N GLU A 59 10.34 17.32 -0.44
CA GLU A 59 10.72 18.31 -1.45
C GLU A 59 12.22 18.54 -1.68
N THR A 60 13.07 18.40 -0.65
CA THR A 60 14.47 18.85 -0.74
C THR A 60 15.54 17.83 -0.42
N THR A 61 15.27 16.67 0.22
CA THR A 61 16.31 15.67 0.52
C THR A 61 15.73 14.30 0.89
N SER A 62 16.59 13.28 0.82
CA SER A 62 16.45 11.92 1.39
C SER A 62 16.29 11.85 2.92
N ASN A 63 16.11 13.00 3.60
CA ASN A 63 15.95 13.13 5.05
C ASN A 63 14.62 13.82 5.42
N ALA A 64 13.60 13.71 4.57
CA ALA A 64 12.27 14.18 4.91
C ALA A 64 11.81 13.49 6.19
N VAL A 65 11.46 14.28 7.22
CA VAL A 65 10.92 13.72 8.45
C VAL A 65 9.57 13.10 8.12
N GLN A 66 9.49 11.78 8.18
CA GLN A 66 8.26 11.04 7.97
C GLN A 66 7.19 11.54 8.95
N TRP A 67 6.13 12.09 8.38
CA TRP A 67 5.01 12.66 9.14
C TRP A 67 3.68 11.95 8.86
N ALA A 68 3.63 11.07 7.85
CA ALA A 68 2.54 10.14 7.61
C ALA A 68 3.03 8.70 7.65
N ASP A 69 2.14 7.76 7.96
CA ASP A 69 2.41 6.33 7.94
C ASP A 69 1.15 5.55 7.56
N VAL A 70 1.31 4.27 7.26
CA VAL A 70 0.22 3.33 7.01
C VAL A 70 0.03 2.41 8.22
N ASP A 71 -1.20 2.24 8.66
CA ASP A 71 -1.54 1.26 9.67
C ASP A 71 -1.35 -0.16 9.10
N ARG A 72 -0.50 -0.93 9.77
CA ARG A 72 -0.02 -2.24 9.29
C ARG A 72 -1.14 -3.25 8.99
N ARG A 73 -2.29 -3.16 9.66
CA ARG A 73 -3.36 -4.15 9.57
C ARG A 73 -4.52 -3.68 8.72
N THR A 74 -4.81 -2.38 8.75
CA THR A 74 -5.99 -1.80 8.12
C THR A 74 -5.70 -1.11 6.80
N GLY A 75 -4.45 -0.72 6.55
CA GLY A 75 -4.09 0.08 5.37
C GLY A 75 -4.50 1.55 5.49
N GLU A 76 -5.00 2.00 6.65
CA GLU A 76 -5.35 3.40 6.89
C GLU A 76 -4.10 4.28 6.89
N LEU A 77 -4.17 5.40 6.17
CA LEU A 77 -3.11 6.40 6.14
C LEU A 77 -3.34 7.42 7.26
N ARG A 78 -2.32 7.62 8.09
CA ARG A 78 -2.41 8.42 9.31
C ARG A 78 -1.30 9.43 9.42
N ILE A 79 -1.63 10.61 9.94
CA ILE A 79 -0.65 11.60 10.36
C ILE A 79 -0.02 11.12 11.68
N ILE A 80 1.30 10.91 11.70
CA ILE A 80 2.03 10.51 12.90
C ILE A 80 2.77 11.69 13.55
N ARG A 81 2.97 12.78 12.80
CA ARG A 81 3.62 14.04 13.25
C ARG A 81 3.05 15.21 12.45
N ASN A 82 3.20 16.44 12.95
CA ASN A 82 2.77 17.62 12.20
C ASN A 82 3.38 17.64 10.80
N PRO A 83 2.57 17.79 9.74
CA PRO A 83 3.07 17.79 8.37
C PRO A 83 4.10 18.90 8.12
N LYS A 84 5.13 18.59 7.33
CA LYS A 84 6.19 19.52 6.95
C LYS A 84 6.48 19.43 5.46
N GLY A 85 6.85 20.57 4.87
CA GLY A 85 7.16 20.70 3.44
C GLY A 85 6.00 21.25 2.63
N ARG A 86 6.10 21.17 1.30
CA ARG A 86 4.99 21.42 0.36
C ARG A 86 4.45 20.15 -0.26
N PHE A 87 5.33 19.19 -0.50
CA PHE A 87 4.95 17.87 -0.98
C PHE A 87 5.78 16.78 -0.33
N ALA A 88 5.21 15.58 -0.28
CA ALA A 88 5.90 14.37 0.11
C ALA A 88 5.33 13.17 -0.64
N ASN A 89 6.16 12.15 -0.86
CA ASN A 89 5.76 10.88 -1.46
C ASN A 89 6.06 9.76 -0.46
N MET A 90 5.16 8.80 -0.38
CA MET A 90 5.30 7.63 0.48
C MET A 90 5.13 6.37 -0.34
N GLU A 91 6.13 5.49 -0.28
CA GLU A 91 6.01 4.15 -0.84
C GLU A 91 5.43 3.22 0.22
N ILE A 92 4.36 2.54 -0.16
CA ILE A 92 3.66 1.57 0.68
C ILE A 92 3.80 0.21 0.03
N THR A 93 4.41 -0.72 0.75
CA THR A 93 4.52 -2.11 0.34
C THR A 93 3.49 -2.97 1.08
N MET A 94 2.69 -3.67 0.30
CA MET A 94 1.71 -4.67 0.74
C MET A 94 2.30 -6.06 0.59
N VAL A 95 2.20 -6.85 1.65
CA VAL A 95 2.73 -8.22 1.70
C VAL A 95 1.62 -9.15 2.15
N SER A 96 1.47 -10.27 1.46
CA SER A 96 0.53 -11.35 1.77
C SER A 96 1.19 -12.66 1.37
N GLU A 97 0.64 -13.79 1.82
CA GLU A 97 1.11 -15.09 1.35
C GLU A 97 1.00 -15.19 -0.18
N GLY A 98 2.15 -15.18 -0.86
CA GLY A 98 2.24 -15.32 -2.31
C GLY A 98 2.22 -14.02 -3.13
N PHE A 99 2.19 -12.83 -2.51
CA PHE A 99 2.45 -11.59 -3.26
C PHE A 99 3.11 -10.48 -2.43
N THR A 100 3.83 -9.64 -3.18
CA THR A 100 4.32 -8.34 -2.73
C THR A 100 3.96 -7.30 -3.79
N LYS A 101 3.38 -6.18 -3.38
CA LYS A 101 3.08 -5.06 -4.28
C LYS A 101 3.43 -3.75 -3.61
N THR A 102 4.08 -2.86 -4.34
CA THR A 102 4.44 -1.52 -3.86
C THR A 102 3.68 -0.48 -4.66
N VAL A 103 3.11 0.50 -3.97
CA VAL A 103 2.47 1.69 -4.56
C VAL A 103 3.09 2.94 -3.98
N THR A 104 3.01 4.03 -4.73
CA THR A 104 3.48 5.35 -4.29
C THR A 104 2.28 6.25 -4.14
N VAL A 105 2.14 6.86 -2.96
CA VAL A 105 1.11 7.85 -2.67
C VAL A 105 1.77 9.22 -2.53
N SER A 106 1.18 10.23 -3.15
CA SER A 106 1.68 11.60 -3.14
C SER A 106 0.86 12.46 -2.17
N PHE A 107 1.49 13.44 -1.54
CA PHE A 107 0.85 14.35 -0.60
C PHE A 107 1.15 15.79 -0.98
N LEU A 108 0.12 16.63 -0.98
CA LEU A 108 0.21 18.06 -1.17
C LEU A 108 -0.26 18.80 0.09
N LEU A 109 0.56 19.72 0.60
CA LEU A 109 0.36 20.49 1.85
C LEU A 109 0.02 21.97 1.65
#